data_AF-A0A535XJ28-F1
#
_entry.id   AF-A0A535XJ28-F1
#
_cell.length_a   1.000
_cell.length_b   1.000
_cell.length_c   1.000
_cell.angle_alpha   90.00
_cell.angle_beta   90.00
_cell.angle_gamma   90.00
#
_symmetry.space_group_name_H-M   'P 1'
#
loop_
_entity.id
_entity.type
_entity.pdbx_description
1 polymer ?
#
loop_
_entity_poly.entity_id
_entity_poly.type
_entity_poly.pdbx_seq_one_letter_code
_entity_poly.pdbx_strand_id
1 'polypeptide(L)'
;MSAWRCPPASVLAARWCCSEGAFPTLDLAAELRLGQLLRALAARRLLCSAQYISDGGLAVAIAESVLLGGTGATLTVDGQPEIGLFSEDQGRAIVTCQPEAAGTVRSLAERYGVVATVVGETGGDRLIVKDAFELTLQTLREAWEAEA
;
A
#
# COMPACT_ATOMS: atom_id res chain seq x y z
N MET A 1 20.14 -20.55 -12.75
CA MET A 1 19.45 -19.47 -13.47
C MET A 1 17.96 -19.76 -13.38
N SER A 2 17.31 -19.32 -12.29
CA SER A 2 15.86 -19.45 -12.15
C SER A 2 15.20 -18.34 -12.96
N ALA A 3 14.38 -18.72 -13.94
CA ALA A 3 13.55 -17.79 -14.68
C ALA A 3 12.62 -17.07 -13.70
N TRP A 4 12.86 -15.77 -13.52
CA TRP A 4 11.99 -14.88 -12.77
C TRP A 4 10.65 -14.84 -13.51
N ARG A 5 9.57 -15.33 -12.88
CA ARG A 5 8.22 -15.23 -13.42
C ARG A 5 7.67 -13.88 -12.98
N CYS A 6 7.26 -13.06 -13.95
CA CYS A 6 6.69 -11.74 -13.70
C CYS A 6 5.40 -11.87 -12.86
N PRO A 7 5.21 -11.08 -11.78
CA PRO A 7 3.93 -10.99 -11.09
C PRO A 7 2.82 -10.53 -12.05
N PRO A 8 1.61 -11.09 -11.99
CA PRO A 8 0.49 -10.57 -12.79
C PRO A 8 0.15 -9.13 -12.35
N ALA A 9 -0.09 -8.27 -13.35
CA ALA A 9 -0.59 -6.89 -13.24
C ALA A 9 0.25 -5.94 -12.33
N SER A 10 1.39 -5.49 -12.86
CA SER A 10 2.14 -4.35 -12.31
C SER A 10 2.67 -3.45 -13.42
N VAL A 11 2.84 -2.15 -13.17
CA VAL A 11 3.53 -1.19 -14.05
C VAL A 11 4.98 -1.60 -14.31
N LEU A 12 5.57 -2.40 -13.40
CA LEU A 12 6.86 -3.08 -13.65
C LEU A 12 6.80 -3.98 -14.90
N ALA A 13 5.67 -4.64 -15.17
CA ALA A 13 5.49 -5.43 -16.40
C ALA A 13 5.32 -4.55 -17.65
N ALA A 14 4.72 -3.35 -17.51
CA ALA A 14 4.53 -2.40 -18.60
C ALA A 14 5.83 -1.72 -19.05
N ARG A 15 6.74 -1.41 -18.12
CA ARG A 15 8.08 -0.84 -18.42
C ARG A 15 9.05 -1.90 -18.97
N TRP A 16 8.75 -3.18 -18.76
CA TRP A 16 9.56 -4.34 -19.20
C TRP A 16 8.75 -5.33 -20.04
N CYS A 17 8.19 -4.89 -21.18
CA CYS A 17 7.70 -5.71 -22.31
C CYS A 17 7.23 -7.16 -22.00
N CYS A 18 6.46 -7.37 -20.92
CA CYS A 18 5.89 -8.65 -20.55
C CYS A 18 4.37 -8.46 -20.56
N SER A 19 3.74 -8.78 -21.68
CA SER A 19 2.28 -8.74 -21.88
C SER A 19 1.54 -9.95 -21.30
N GLU A 20 2.22 -10.77 -20.48
CA GLU A 20 1.64 -11.97 -19.90
C GLU A 20 1.15 -11.71 -18.47
N GLY A 21 -0.15 -11.48 -18.33
CA GLY A 21 -0.85 -11.39 -17.05
C GLY A 21 -2.31 -11.03 -17.26
N ALA A 22 -3.24 -11.75 -16.62
CA ALA A 22 -4.63 -11.32 -16.57
C ALA A 22 -4.74 -10.14 -15.60
N PHE A 23 -5.32 -9.03 -16.06
CA PHE A 23 -5.67 -7.93 -15.16
C PHE A 23 -6.72 -8.40 -14.16
N PRO A 24 -6.63 -7.98 -12.88
CA PRO A 24 -7.69 -8.25 -11.91
C PRO A 24 -9.00 -7.66 -12.43
N THR A 25 -10.10 -8.40 -12.27
CA THR A 25 -11.42 -7.91 -12.64
C THR A 25 -11.89 -6.85 -11.66
N LEU A 26 -12.33 -5.71 -12.17
CA LEU A 26 -12.89 -4.61 -11.38
C LEU A 26 -14.14 -5.07 -10.60
N ASP A 27 -14.08 -5.04 -9.27
CA ASP A 27 -15.22 -5.22 -8.37
C ASP A 27 -15.69 -3.86 -7.84
N LEU A 28 -16.66 -3.25 -8.54
CA LEU A 28 -17.25 -1.97 -8.13
C LEU A 28 -17.93 -2.03 -6.76
N ALA A 29 -18.43 -3.20 -6.34
CA ALA A 29 -19.04 -3.34 -5.03
C ALA A 29 -17.97 -3.32 -3.94
N ALA A 30 -16.81 -3.92 -4.16
CA ALA A 30 -15.66 -3.83 -3.26
C ALA A 30 -15.16 -2.38 -3.15
N GLU A 31 -15.01 -1.68 -4.27
CA GLU A 31 -14.61 -0.26 -4.30
C GLU A 31 -15.57 0.63 -3.52
N LEU A 32 -16.88 0.42 -3.71
CA LEU A 32 -17.90 1.16 -2.98
C LEU A 32 -17.82 0.90 -1.47
N ARG A 33 -17.62 -0.35 -1.04
CA ARG A 33 -17.46 -0.70 0.39
C ARG A 33 -16.22 -0.02 0.98
N LEU A 34 -15.10 -0.04 0.27
CA LEU A 34 -13.87 0.63 0.71
C LEU A 34 -14.06 2.14 0.84
N GLY A 35 -14.62 2.80 -0.18
CA GLY A 35 -14.87 4.24 -0.14
C GLY A 35 -15.82 4.65 1.00
N GLN A 36 -16.86 3.85 1.25
CA GLN A 36 -17.77 4.09 2.37
C GLN A 36 -17.09 3.91 3.74
N LEU A 37 -16.22 2.91 3.87
CA LEU A 37 -15.41 2.70 5.06
C LEU A 37 -14.49 3.90 5.30
N LEU A 38 -13.70 4.31 4.30
CA LEU A 38 -12.76 5.44 4.43
C LEU A 38 -13.50 6.73 4.82
N ARG A 39 -14.66 7.00 4.21
CA ARG A 39 -15.51 8.13 4.59
C ARG A 39 -15.98 8.03 6.05
N ALA A 40 -16.36 6.83 6.50
CA ALA A 40 -16.83 6.59 7.86
C ALA A 40 -15.72 6.74 8.91
N LEU A 41 -14.50 6.33 8.59
CA LEU A 41 -13.31 6.49 9.42
C LEU A 41 -12.89 7.96 9.52
N ALA A 42 -12.85 8.67 8.39
CA ALA A 42 -12.54 10.09 8.33
C ALA A 42 -13.55 10.94 9.10
N ALA A 43 -14.86 10.67 8.95
CA ALA A 43 -15.91 11.37 9.68
C ALA A 43 -15.79 11.22 11.21
N ARG A 44 -15.19 10.13 11.68
CA ARG A 44 -14.93 9.86 13.10
C ARG A 44 -13.53 10.32 13.56
N ARG A 45 -12.74 10.93 12.67
CA ARG A 45 -11.36 11.36 12.91
C ARG A 45 -10.46 10.22 13.42
N LEU A 46 -10.64 9.02 12.87
CA LEU A 46 -9.88 7.84 13.25
C LEU A 46 -8.60 7.66 12.43
N LEU A 47 -8.39 8.47 11.39
CA LEU A 47 -7.27 8.34 10.45
C LEU A 47 -6.25 9.46 10.66
N CYS A 48 -4.98 9.09 10.61
CA CYS A 48 -3.86 10.04 10.48
C CYS A 48 -3.51 10.25 8.99
N SER A 49 -3.58 9.19 8.18
CA SER A 49 -3.47 9.26 6.72
C SER A 49 -4.25 8.12 6.07
N ALA A 50 -4.56 8.28 4.79
CA ALA A 50 -5.13 7.24 3.94
C ALA A 50 -4.65 7.46 2.50
N GLN A 51 -4.20 6.39 1.86
CA GLN A 51 -3.76 6.39 0.47
C GLN A 51 -4.33 5.16 -0.24
N TYR A 52 -4.93 5.35 -1.41
CA TYR A 52 -5.35 4.22 -2.25
C TYR A 52 -4.12 3.52 -2.82
N ILE A 53 -4.24 2.22 -3.06
CA ILE A 53 -3.21 1.45 -3.76
C ILE A 53 -3.63 1.37 -5.23
N SER A 54 -2.76 1.83 -6.11
CA SER A 54 -3.00 1.93 -7.55
C SER A 54 -1.71 1.56 -8.29
N ASP A 55 -1.39 2.28 -9.36
CA ASP A 55 -0.14 2.18 -10.13
C ASP A 55 1.10 2.13 -9.22
N GLY A 56 1.98 1.17 -9.49
CA GLY A 56 3.17 0.88 -8.70
C GLY A 56 2.92 0.09 -7.41
N GLY A 57 1.66 -0.21 -7.09
CA GLY A 57 1.26 -1.05 -5.98
C GLY A 57 1.51 -0.43 -4.61
N LEU A 58 1.55 -1.29 -3.58
CA LEU A 58 1.74 -0.90 -2.18
C LEU A 58 3.06 -0.15 -1.96
N ALA A 59 4.12 -0.51 -2.68
CA ALA A 59 5.43 0.13 -2.56
C ALA A 59 5.37 1.63 -2.89
N VAL A 60 4.73 1.99 -4.01
CA VAL A 60 4.58 3.39 -4.41
C VAL A 60 3.64 4.13 -3.47
N ALA A 61 2.50 3.55 -3.10
CA ALA A 61 1.57 4.16 -2.16
C ALA A 61 2.22 4.50 -0.81
N ILE A 62 3.09 3.62 -0.29
CA ILE A 62 3.83 3.89 0.94
C ILE A 62 4.93 4.92 0.71
N ALA A 63 5.67 4.84 -0.40
CA ALA A 63 6.72 5.81 -0.73
C ALA A 63 6.17 7.24 -0.77
N GLU A 64 5.06 7.46 -1.47
CA GLU A 64 4.34 8.73 -1.50
C GLU A 64 3.92 9.17 -0.10
N SER A 65 3.34 8.25 0.68
CA SER A 65 2.86 8.54 2.03
C SER A 65 3.99 8.98 2.98
N VAL A 66 5.13 8.29 2.96
CA VAL A 66 6.27 8.63 3.84
C VAL A 66 6.99 9.89 3.38
N LEU A 67 7.06 10.16 2.07
CA LEU A 67 7.64 11.39 1.54
C LEU A 67 6.78 12.60 1.85
N LEU A 68 5.45 12.50 1.67
CA LEU A 68 4.48 13.55 1.99
C LEU A 68 4.42 13.82 3.49
N GLY A 69 4.44 12.76 4.31
CA GLY A 69 4.36 12.86 5.77
C GLY A 69 5.69 13.17 6.46
N GLY A 70 6.82 13.06 5.75
CA GLY A 70 8.16 13.23 6.34
C GLY A 70 8.46 12.26 7.48
N THR A 71 7.75 11.14 7.57
CA THR A 71 7.84 10.14 8.64
C THR A 71 8.02 8.76 8.02
N GLY A 72 9.03 8.03 8.47
CA GLY A 72 9.31 6.67 8.01
C GLY A 72 8.23 5.66 8.38
N ALA A 73 8.43 4.41 7.97
CA ALA A 73 7.55 3.30 8.29
C ALA A 73 8.30 1.98 8.29
N THR A 74 7.91 1.08 9.19
CA THR A 74 8.36 -0.32 9.19
C THR A 74 7.16 -1.22 8.96
N LEU A 75 7.21 -2.04 7.91
CA LEU A 75 6.13 -2.94 7.55
C LEU A 75 6.61 -4.35 7.20
N THR A 76 5.69 -5.29 7.32
CA THR A 76 5.83 -6.68 6.88
C THR A 76 4.79 -6.92 5.79
N VAL A 77 5.19 -7.59 4.71
CA VAL A 77 4.31 -7.95 3.62
C VAL A 77 4.22 -9.48 3.59
N ASP A 78 3.00 -10.00 3.62
CA ASP A 78 2.78 -11.44 3.54
C ASP A 78 3.09 -11.98 2.14
N GLY A 79 3.57 -13.21 2.07
CA GLY A 79 3.86 -13.90 0.81
C GLY A 79 5.19 -13.50 0.18
N GLN A 80 5.24 -13.50 -1.15
CA GLN A 80 6.43 -13.07 -1.89
C GLN A 80 6.47 -11.53 -1.91
N PRO A 81 7.53 -10.89 -1.38
CA PRO A 81 7.59 -9.43 -1.28
C PRO A 81 7.36 -8.72 -2.61
N GLU A 82 7.86 -9.28 -3.72
CA GLU A 82 7.70 -8.70 -5.05
C GLU A 82 6.22 -8.62 -5.46
N ILE A 83 5.45 -9.66 -5.17
CA ILE A 83 4.01 -9.69 -5.47
C ILE A 83 3.27 -8.75 -4.53
N GLY A 84 3.51 -8.85 -3.22
CA GLY A 84 2.76 -8.06 -2.23
C GLY A 84 3.03 -6.55 -2.31
N LEU A 85 4.23 -6.17 -2.76
CA LEU A 85 4.63 -4.77 -2.92
C LEU A 85 4.17 -4.14 -4.23
N PHE A 86 4.22 -4.89 -5.34
CA PHE A 86 4.04 -4.32 -6.67
C PHE A 86 2.77 -4.79 -7.40
N SER A 87 1.95 -5.65 -6.78
CA SER A 87 0.61 -5.96 -7.29
C SER A 87 -0.27 -4.71 -7.28
N GLU A 88 -0.92 -4.45 -8.42
CA GLU A 88 -1.81 -3.30 -8.65
C GLU A 88 -3.28 -3.68 -8.53
N ASP A 89 -3.59 -4.58 -7.60
CA ASP A 89 -4.97 -4.97 -7.32
C ASP A 89 -5.79 -3.76 -6.82
N GLN A 90 -6.97 -3.60 -7.41
CA GLN A 90 -7.94 -2.56 -7.10
C GLN A 90 -8.69 -2.84 -5.78
N GLY A 91 -9.41 -1.84 -5.25
CA GLY A 91 -10.20 -1.99 -4.03
C GLY A 91 -9.36 -2.10 -2.76
N ARG A 92 -8.16 -1.51 -2.75
CA ARG A 92 -7.22 -1.53 -1.63
C ARG A 92 -6.76 -0.12 -1.25
N ALA A 93 -6.52 0.09 0.04
CA ALA A 93 -5.94 1.31 0.57
C ALA A 93 -5.04 0.97 1.77
N ILE A 94 -3.99 1.77 1.97
CA ILE A 94 -3.21 1.80 3.20
C ILE A 94 -3.67 2.99 4.04
N VAL A 95 -3.84 2.78 5.34
CA VAL A 95 -4.25 3.82 6.28
C VAL A 95 -3.36 3.79 7.52
N THR A 96 -3.21 4.94 8.17
CA THR A 96 -2.57 5.04 9.47
C THR A 96 -3.57 5.58 10.48
N CYS A 97 -3.43 5.14 11.73
CA CYS A 97 -4.27 5.58 12.84
C CYS A 97 -3.46 5.53 14.14
N GLN A 98 -3.96 6.20 15.18
CA GLN A 98 -3.38 6.05 16.51
C GLN A 98 -3.59 4.61 17.01
N PRO A 99 -2.64 4.04 17.80
CA PRO A 99 -2.75 2.66 18.28
C PRO A 99 -4.08 2.35 18.98
N GLU A 100 -4.62 3.32 19.73
CA GLU A 100 -5.89 3.20 20.46
C GLU A 100 -7.10 3.13 19.53
N ALA A 101 -6.98 3.70 18.32
CA ALA A 101 -8.03 3.68 17.30
C ALA A 101 -8.06 2.36 16.51
N ALA A 102 -6.98 1.58 16.50
CA ALA A 102 -6.83 0.39 15.65
C ALA A 102 -7.97 -0.63 15.83
N GLY A 103 -8.41 -0.85 17.07
CA GLY A 103 -9.56 -1.74 17.36
C GLY A 103 -10.86 -1.24 16.72
N THR A 104 -11.13 0.06 16.82
CA THR A 104 -12.33 0.69 16.23
C THR A 104 -12.28 0.66 14.70
N VAL A 105 -11.10 0.92 14.12
CA VAL A 105 -10.89 0.83 12.67
C VAL A 105 -11.21 -0.57 12.16
N ARG A 106 -10.67 -1.61 12.82
CA ARG A 106 -10.94 -3.02 12.45
C ARG A 106 -12.42 -3.37 12.55
N SER A 107 -13.10 -3.00 13.63
CA SER A 107 -14.54 -3.25 13.78
C SER A 107 -15.39 -2.54 12.73
N LEU A 108 -14.99 -1.33 12.32
CA LEU A 108 -15.66 -0.65 11.20
C LEU A 108 -15.38 -1.35 9.88
N ALA A 109 -14.14 -1.77 9.61
CA ALA A 109 -13.81 -2.51 8.40
C ALA A 109 -14.66 -3.79 8.26
N GLU A 110 -14.76 -4.58 9.34
CA GLU A 110 -15.63 -5.76 9.41
C GLU A 110 -17.09 -5.41 9.11
N ARG A 111 -17.63 -4.34 9.71
CA ARG A 111 -19.01 -3.87 9.48
C ARG A 111 -19.27 -3.48 8.02
N TYR A 112 -18.28 -2.91 7.35
CA TYR A 112 -18.37 -2.55 5.93
C TYR A 112 -18.01 -3.71 4.99
N GLY A 113 -17.67 -4.90 5.52
CA GLY A 113 -17.28 -6.06 4.70
C GLY A 113 -15.96 -5.85 3.96
N VAL A 114 -15.00 -5.19 4.60
CA VAL A 114 -13.65 -4.93 4.09
C VAL A 114 -12.64 -5.62 5.00
N VAL A 115 -11.73 -6.40 4.43
CA VAL A 115 -10.64 -7.04 5.17
C VAL A 115 -9.62 -5.98 5.55
N ALA A 116 -9.22 -5.95 6.84
CA ALA A 116 -8.22 -5.03 7.34
C ALA A 116 -7.13 -5.80 8.11
N THR A 117 -5.88 -5.57 7.73
CA THR A 117 -4.70 -6.20 8.33
C THR A 117 -3.75 -5.11 8.81
N VAL A 118 -3.19 -5.27 10.01
CA VAL A 118 -2.09 -4.42 10.49
C VAL A 118 -0.81 -4.90 9.82
N VAL A 119 -0.22 -4.06 8.97
CA VAL A 119 1.00 -4.40 8.23
C VAL A 119 2.27 -3.84 8.87
N GLY A 120 2.15 -2.91 9.82
CA GLY A 120 3.30 -2.24 10.39
C GLY A 120 2.95 -0.98 11.17
N GLU A 121 3.96 -0.13 11.33
CA GLU A 121 3.93 1.08 12.15
C GLU A 121 4.77 2.19 11.51
N THR A 122 4.36 3.44 11.73
CA THR A 122 5.05 4.64 11.23
C THR A 122 6.02 5.18 12.28
N GLY A 123 7.16 5.72 11.84
CA GLY A 123 8.13 6.36 12.71
C GLY A 123 9.52 6.45 12.07
N GLY A 124 10.39 7.26 12.68
CA GLY A 124 11.77 7.44 12.23
C GLY A 124 11.90 8.10 10.86
N ASP A 125 13.06 7.90 10.24
CA ASP A 125 13.47 8.52 8.97
C ASP A 125 13.81 7.48 7.90
N ARG A 126 13.30 6.26 8.04
CA ARG A 126 13.52 5.14 7.11
C ARG A 126 12.21 4.47 6.71
N LEU A 127 12.15 4.02 5.46
CA LEU A 127 11.15 3.08 4.98
C LEU A 127 11.77 1.69 4.99
N ILE A 128 11.22 0.81 5.82
CA ILE A 128 11.68 -0.55 6.04
C ILE A 128 10.55 -1.51 5.64
N VAL A 129 10.81 -2.34 4.64
CA VAL A 129 9.98 -3.51 4.35
C VAL A 129 10.80 -4.75 4.75
N LYS A 130 10.36 -5.41 5.81
CA LYS A 130 11.06 -6.60 6.34
C LYS A 130 11.23 -7.64 5.24
N ASP A 131 12.43 -8.22 5.21
CA ASP A 131 12.84 -9.24 4.24
C ASP A 131 12.85 -8.80 2.76
N ALA A 132 12.76 -7.49 2.49
CA ALA A 132 12.80 -6.94 1.13
C ALA A 132 13.83 -5.81 0.97
N PHE A 133 13.63 -4.67 1.64
CA PHE A 133 14.53 -3.52 1.52
C PHE A 133 14.43 -2.54 2.69
N GLU A 134 15.42 -1.67 2.80
CA GLU A 134 15.45 -0.55 3.71
C GLU A 134 16.07 0.68 3.05
N LEU A 135 15.37 1.81 3.08
CA LEU A 135 15.81 3.07 2.47
C LEU A 135 15.62 4.23 3.45
N THR A 136 16.52 5.20 3.44
CA THR A 136 16.29 6.47 4.16
C THR A 136 15.30 7.34 3.40
N LEU A 137 14.58 8.22 4.09
CA LEU A 137 13.70 9.19 3.43
C LEU A 137 14.48 10.13 2.50
N GLN A 138 15.75 10.40 2.80
CA GLN A 138 16.61 11.19 1.92
C GLN A 138 16.84 10.48 0.59
N THR A 139 17.34 9.24 0.62
CA THR A 139 17.60 8.46 -0.61
C THR A 139 16.32 8.25 -1.40
N LEU A 140 15.20 8.01 -0.72
CA LEU A 140 13.89 7.87 -1.37
C LEU A 140 13.47 9.17 -2.06
N ARG A 141 13.67 10.33 -1.44
CA ARG A 141 13.33 11.64 -2.01
C ARG A 141 14.18 11.97 -3.22
N GLU A 142 15.49 11.74 -3.13
CA GLU A 142 16.42 11.94 -4.24
C GLU A 142 16.00 11.10 -5.46
N ALA A 143 15.63 9.84 -5.26
CA ALA A 143 15.14 8.98 -6.34
C ALA A 143 13.80 9.45 -6.92
N TRP A 144 12.88 9.90 -6.08
CA TRP A 144 11.55 10.38 -6.49
C TRP A 144 11.62 11.65 -7.34
N GLU A 145 12.47 12.60 -6.94
CA GLU A 145 12.63 13.88 -7.62
C GLU A 145 13.46 13.78 -8.91
N ALA A 146 14.28 12.73 -9.07
CA ALA A 146 15.05 12.53 -10.28
C ALA A 146 14.21 12.08 -11.50
N GLU A 147 13.03 11.50 -11.26
CA GLU A 147 12.08 11.10 -12.32
C GLU A 147 10.95 12.11 -12.54
N ALA A 148 10.85 13.18 -11.73
CA ALA A 148 9.83 14.24 -11.84
C ALA A 148 10.25 15.40 -12.77
#